data_AF-A0A2V7YPI4-F1
#
_entry.id   AF-A0A2V7YPI4-F1
#
_cell.length_a   1.000
_cell.length_b   1.000
_cell.length_c   1.000
_cell.angle_alpha   90.00
_cell.angle_beta   90.00
_cell.angle_gamma   90.00
#
_symmetry.space_group_name_H-M   'P 1'
#
loop_
_entity.id
_entity.type
_entity.pdbx_description
1 polymer ?
#
loop_
_entity_poly.entity_id
_entity_poly.type
_entity_poly.pdbx_seq_one_letter_code
_entity_poly.pdbx_strand_id
1 'polypeptide(L)'
;MATRKLLIAMMLVAAPAVAQTGLTGNWSGTYALSIQLSACQNKTFTWSGNASVTLLQAGSSLTGRIDLTNFTFFNNNCTTTAGEITHDLFGMTGGSTLSLTVPNDPNGWQLAGTVNANSIVLQLSDVNGLTGSLNLARTTGAAPVVDVSGNWSGTYSFTDLCPNGSTKKSYSGSLTLGLTQVGSTAAGVLTITNVPLYDQNCSTIANLTQAMSVAGVVSGSTFTGVAFDPSALFDFPMAATIGSNGMSGTVAGASPTSTAGMFNLTQSGTQAPASNFSGHYDGTYSESDNGLAFCFNIGTVPFAGTASVSLVQAGTAISGAVILEDTLTIVSDGFGNCAVLNGGEEVLPLYGTLSNGAVSETAPFGAGAIAMTVNLRSAAPVLSILSFSVMPSAIVTGQSTTLSWTTSGATSVSIDNGVGSQSVSGSVTVSPAQTTLYTLTATGPSGSVTAQTTVTVSPPLPRRRAAKP
;
A
#
# COMPACT_ATOMS: atom_id res chain seq x y z
N MET A 1 -8.31 -58.91 -8.29
CA MET A 1 -9.66 -58.48 -8.74
C MET A 1 -9.96 -57.18 -8.00
N ALA A 2 -9.87 -55.99 -8.61
CA ALA A 2 -10.84 -55.40 -9.55
C ALA A 2 -12.25 -55.35 -8.91
N THR A 3 -13.02 -54.25 -8.85
CA THR A 3 -13.29 -53.25 -9.91
C THR A 3 -14.13 -52.05 -9.38
N ARG A 4 -13.67 -50.83 -9.65
CA ARG A 4 -14.34 -49.61 -10.22
C ARG A 4 -15.63 -48.93 -9.66
N LYS A 5 -15.44 -47.61 -9.47
CA LYS A 5 -16.14 -46.39 -10.00
C LYS A 5 -17.61 -46.10 -9.66
N LEU A 6 -17.86 -44.88 -9.15
CA LEU A 6 -18.47 -43.82 -9.98
C LEU A 6 -18.17 -42.39 -9.46
N LEU A 7 -17.61 -41.57 -10.34
CA LEU A 7 -17.54 -40.11 -10.28
C LEU A 7 -18.96 -39.55 -10.45
N ILE A 8 -19.34 -38.56 -9.63
CA ILE A 8 -20.34 -37.55 -10.00
C ILE A 8 -19.65 -36.19 -9.90
N ALA A 9 -19.36 -35.64 -11.07
CA ALA A 9 -18.89 -34.29 -11.25
C ALA A 9 -20.06 -33.32 -11.03
N MET A 10 -19.97 -32.45 -10.02
CA MET A 10 -20.71 -31.19 -10.03
C MET A 10 -19.85 -30.17 -10.77
N MET A 11 -20.30 -29.81 -11.96
CA MET A 11 -19.88 -28.61 -12.67
C MET A 11 -20.14 -27.39 -11.78
N LEU A 12 -19.09 -26.79 -11.22
CA LEU A 12 -19.08 -25.34 -11.10
C LEU A 12 -18.48 -24.81 -12.38
N VAL A 13 -19.33 -24.14 -13.17
CA VAL A 13 -18.91 -23.25 -14.24
C VAL A 13 -18.03 -22.19 -13.59
N ALA A 14 -16.71 -22.33 -13.73
CA ALA A 14 -15.78 -21.26 -13.44
C ALA A 14 -16.06 -20.14 -14.45
N ALA A 15 -16.86 -19.16 -14.03
CA ALA A 15 -16.85 -17.86 -14.69
C ALA A 15 -15.41 -17.32 -14.64
N PRO A 16 -14.88 -16.74 -15.73
CA PRO A 16 -13.55 -16.18 -15.70
C PRO A 16 -13.62 -14.90 -14.86
N ALA A 17 -13.22 -14.99 -13.59
CA ALA A 17 -12.99 -13.80 -12.78
C ALA A 17 -11.68 -13.15 -13.24
N VAL A 18 -11.77 -12.42 -14.34
CA VAL A 18 -10.81 -11.38 -14.70
C VAL A 18 -10.98 -10.26 -13.67
N ALA A 19 -9.97 -10.06 -12.82
CA ALA A 19 -9.86 -8.87 -11.99
C ALA A 19 -8.42 -8.70 -11.50
N GLN A 20 -7.72 -7.73 -12.08
CA GLN A 20 -6.48 -7.17 -11.56
C GLN A 20 -6.67 -6.76 -10.09
N THR A 21 -5.83 -7.24 -9.18
CA THR A 21 -5.75 -6.70 -7.80
C THR A 21 -4.60 -5.72 -7.71
N GLY A 22 -4.52 -4.74 -8.61
CA GLY A 22 -3.73 -3.54 -8.36
C GLY A 22 -4.61 -2.62 -7.53
N LEU A 23 -4.71 -2.84 -6.22
CA LEU A 23 -5.58 -2.09 -5.31
C LEU A 23 -5.18 -0.63 -5.17
N THR A 24 -3.96 -0.29 -5.63
CA THR A 24 -3.52 1.08 -5.80
C THR A 24 -4.56 1.91 -6.55
N GLY A 25 -4.95 3.02 -5.93
CA GLY A 25 -5.89 3.97 -6.50
C GLY A 25 -6.92 4.45 -5.49
N ASN A 26 -7.85 5.24 -6.02
CA ASN A 26 -8.91 5.87 -5.26
C ASN A 26 -10.18 5.04 -5.29
N TRP A 27 -10.85 5.05 -4.15
CA TRP A 27 -12.05 4.30 -3.87
C TRP A 27 -13.03 5.23 -3.16
N SER A 28 -14.30 5.13 -3.48
CA SER A 28 -15.35 5.93 -2.83
C SER A 28 -16.55 5.06 -2.57
N GLY A 29 -17.27 5.34 -1.49
CA GLY A 29 -18.49 4.65 -1.19
C GLY A 29 -19.07 5.06 0.15
N THR A 30 -19.57 4.08 0.90
CA THR A 30 -20.32 4.34 2.12
C THR A 30 -19.87 3.42 3.23
N TYR A 31 -20.08 3.88 4.46
CA TYR A 31 -19.83 3.10 5.65
C TYR A 31 -21.06 3.14 6.57
N ALA A 32 -21.21 2.11 7.40
CA ALA A 32 -22.20 2.05 8.46
C ALA A 32 -21.58 1.40 9.69
N LEU A 33 -21.67 2.08 10.84
CA LEU A 33 -21.08 1.66 12.10
C LEU A 33 -22.14 1.58 13.20
N SER A 34 -21.89 0.71 14.17
CA SER A 34 -22.72 0.46 15.34
C SER A 34 -21.83 0.21 16.56
N ILE A 35 -22.08 0.90 17.66
CA ILE A 35 -21.40 0.65 18.94
C ILE A 35 -22.42 0.61 20.08
N GLN A 36 -22.19 -0.27 21.05
CA GLN A 36 -22.97 -0.32 22.28
C GLN A 36 -22.12 0.18 23.43
N LEU A 37 -22.52 1.30 24.04
CA LEU A 37 -21.75 1.93 25.11
C LEU A 37 -22.37 1.60 26.47
N SER A 38 -21.63 0.87 27.30
CA SER A 38 -22.03 0.54 28.68
C SER A 38 -22.21 1.80 29.53
N ALA A 39 -21.33 2.79 29.36
CA ALA A 39 -21.42 4.12 29.98
C ALA A 39 -22.73 4.86 29.65
N CYS A 40 -23.39 4.47 28.56
CA CYS A 40 -24.66 5.04 28.10
C CYS A 40 -25.85 4.09 28.35
N GLN A 41 -25.85 3.37 29.46
CA GLN A 41 -26.89 2.40 29.82
C GLN A 41 -27.08 1.28 28.79
N ASN A 42 -25.97 0.82 28.19
CA ASN A 42 -25.96 -0.17 27.11
C ASN A 42 -26.78 0.26 25.87
N LYS A 43 -26.92 1.58 25.65
CA LYS A 43 -27.57 2.10 24.45
C LYS A 43 -26.70 1.82 23.22
N THR A 44 -27.34 1.34 22.16
CA THR A 44 -26.72 1.17 20.84
C THR A 44 -26.84 2.45 20.04
N PHE A 45 -25.74 2.86 19.44
CA PHE A 45 -25.66 4.01 18.54
C PHE A 45 -25.23 3.54 17.17
N THR A 46 -25.96 3.96 16.13
CA THR A 46 -25.68 3.60 14.74
C THR A 46 -25.57 4.86 13.89
N TRP A 47 -24.57 4.91 13.01
CA TRP A 47 -24.40 6.02 12.07
C TRP A 47 -23.80 5.53 10.77
N SER A 48 -23.97 6.35 9.73
CA SER A 48 -23.49 6.06 8.38
C SER A 48 -23.11 7.35 7.67
N GLY A 49 -22.18 7.24 6.74
CA GLY A 49 -21.75 8.37 5.92
C GLY A 49 -21.03 7.91 4.67
N ASN A 50 -20.46 8.89 3.95
CA ASN A 50 -19.62 8.61 2.79
C ASN A 50 -18.19 8.38 3.24
N ALA A 51 -17.52 7.45 2.55
CA ALA A 51 -16.13 7.13 2.72
C ALA A 51 -15.36 7.39 1.42
N SER A 52 -14.20 8.02 1.53
CA SER A 52 -13.20 8.13 0.46
C SER A 52 -11.94 7.43 0.93
N VAL A 53 -11.39 6.54 0.12
CA VAL A 53 -10.19 5.76 0.46
C VAL A 53 -9.18 5.86 -0.66
N THR A 54 -7.93 6.13 -0.31
CA THR A 54 -6.79 6.00 -1.23
C THR A 54 -5.95 4.84 -0.73
N LEU A 55 -5.67 3.86 -1.59
CA LEU A 55 -4.77 2.75 -1.28
C LEU A 55 -3.55 2.82 -2.21
N LEU A 56 -2.41 2.42 -1.68
CA LEU A 56 -1.19 2.12 -2.39
C LEU A 56 -0.85 0.66 -2.09
N GLN A 57 -0.75 -0.15 -3.15
CA GLN A 57 -0.32 -1.53 -3.05
C GLN A 57 1.08 -1.72 -3.59
N ALA A 58 1.91 -2.42 -2.82
CA ALA A 58 3.22 -2.89 -3.23
C ALA A 58 3.38 -4.35 -2.81
N GLY A 59 3.34 -5.26 -3.79
CA GLY A 59 3.23 -6.69 -3.49
C GLY A 59 1.92 -6.99 -2.75
N SER A 60 2.03 -7.66 -1.60
CA SER A 60 0.89 -7.94 -0.71
C SER A 60 0.62 -6.80 0.27
N SER A 61 1.50 -5.80 0.35
CA SER A 61 1.45 -4.70 1.31
C SER A 61 0.50 -3.60 0.85
N LEU A 62 -0.19 -2.98 1.79
CA LEU A 62 -1.07 -1.84 1.55
C LEU A 62 -0.82 -0.73 2.55
N THR A 63 -0.71 0.49 2.04
CA THR A 63 -0.78 1.72 2.81
C THR A 63 -1.86 2.61 2.22
N GLY A 64 -2.45 3.50 3.00
CA GLY A 64 -3.55 4.30 2.52
C GLY A 64 -4.10 5.27 3.53
N ARG A 65 -5.20 5.91 3.13
CA ARG A 65 -5.94 6.88 3.92
C ARG A 65 -7.43 6.67 3.70
N ILE A 66 -8.20 6.83 4.75
CA ILE A 66 -9.66 6.88 4.73
C ILE A 66 -10.17 8.19 5.31
N ASP A 67 -11.07 8.83 4.58
CA ASP A 67 -11.83 10.00 5.05
C ASP A 67 -13.30 9.59 5.19
N LEU A 68 -13.86 9.79 6.38
CA LEU A 68 -15.25 9.47 6.71
C LEU A 68 -16.01 10.76 7.03
N THR A 69 -17.08 10.98 6.27
CA THR A 69 -18.02 12.08 6.54
C THR A 69 -19.12 11.64 7.48
N ASN A 70 -19.75 12.58 8.20
CA ASN A 70 -20.86 12.30 9.13
C ASN A 70 -20.51 11.27 10.22
N PHE A 71 -19.25 11.26 10.65
CA PHE A 71 -18.75 10.41 11.73
C PHE A 71 -19.27 10.91 13.07
N THR A 72 -19.73 10.00 13.93
CA THR A 72 -20.36 10.36 15.19
C THR A 72 -19.35 10.41 16.33
N PHE A 73 -19.25 11.58 16.97
CA PHE A 73 -18.48 11.81 18.19
C PHE A 73 -19.41 11.79 19.40
N PHE A 74 -18.97 11.14 20.47
CA PHE A 74 -19.70 11.06 21.74
C PHE A 74 -19.08 12.03 22.75
N ASN A 75 -19.91 12.74 23.50
CA ASN A 75 -19.44 13.39 24.72
C ASN A 75 -19.78 12.55 25.97
N ASN A 76 -19.25 12.98 27.12
CA ASN A 76 -19.44 12.30 28.40
C ASN A 76 -20.91 12.21 28.85
N ASN A 77 -21.83 12.91 28.18
CA ASN A 77 -23.27 12.87 28.45
C ASN A 77 -24.04 11.98 27.45
N CYS A 78 -23.36 11.15 26.67
CA CYS A 78 -23.97 10.26 25.68
C CYS A 78 -24.78 10.99 24.60
N THR A 79 -24.45 12.26 24.34
CA THR A 79 -24.99 13.01 23.20
C THR A 79 -24.00 12.95 22.04
N THR A 80 -24.55 12.95 20.83
CA THR A 80 -23.82 12.68 19.60
C THR A 80 -23.69 13.93 18.74
N THR A 81 -22.50 14.19 18.23
CA THR A 81 -22.25 15.23 17.23
C THR A 81 -21.66 14.60 15.98
N ALA A 82 -22.18 14.95 14.82
CA ALA A 82 -21.61 14.50 13.55
C ALA A 82 -20.44 15.42 13.12
N GLY A 83 -19.40 14.83 12.55
CA GLY A 83 -18.29 15.56 11.95
C GLY A 83 -17.58 14.74 10.88
N GLU A 84 -16.36 15.13 10.53
CA GLU A 84 -15.51 14.40 9.61
C GLU A 84 -14.31 13.83 10.39
N ILE A 85 -13.87 12.64 9.99
CA ILE A 85 -12.67 12.02 10.55
C ILE A 85 -11.82 11.47 9.41
N THR A 86 -10.51 11.56 9.60
CA THR A 86 -9.50 11.02 8.69
C THR A 86 -8.65 10.05 9.49
N HIS A 87 -8.40 8.88 8.92
CA HIS A 87 -7.50 7.88 9.46
C HIS A 87 -6.56 7.35 8.38
N ASP A 88 -5.35 7.00 8.79
CA ASP A 88 -4.45 6.22 7.96
C ASP A 88 -4.82 4.74 8.00
N LEU A 89 -4.46 4.05 6.93
CA LEU A 89 -4.72 2.63 6.75
C LEU A 89 -3.41 1.91 6.43
N PHE A 90 -3.14 0.83 7.16
CA PHE A 90 -2.04 -0.08 6.88
C PHE A 90 -2.59 -1.49 6.80
N GLY A 91 -2.02 -2.34 5.95
CA GLY A 91 -2.41 -3.74 5.96
C GLY A 91 -1.89 -4.54 4.80
N MET A 92 -2.57 -5.64 4.49
CA MET A 92 -2.14 -6.58 3.49
C MET A 92 -3.30 -7.15 2.68
N THR A 93 -2.98 -7.64 1.49
CA THR A 93 -3.88 -8.35 0.59
C THR A 93 -3.32 -9.71 0.20
N GLY A 94 -4.20 -10.71 0.15
CA GLY A 94 -3.89 -12.08 -0.26
C GLY A 94 -4.97 -12.63 -1.17
N GLY A 95 -4.72 -12.70 -2.47
CA GLY A 95 -5.76 -13.09 -3.43
C GLY A 95 -6.95 -12.12 -3.41
N SER A 96 -8.12 -12.59 -2.98
CA SER A 96 -9.34 -11.77 -2.87
C SER A 96 -9.62 -11.26 -1.45
N THR A 97 -8.72 -11.49 -0.48
CA THR A 97 -8.89 -11.03 0.91
C THR A 97 -8.05 -9.79 1.18
N LEU A 98 -8.59 -8.88 1.99
CA LEU A 98 -8.00 -7.62 2.38
C LEU A 98 -8.11 -7.45 3.90
N SER A 99 -7.00 -7.16 4.56
CA SER A 99 -6.95 -6.76 5.97
C SER A 99 -6.29 -5.39 6.07
N LEU A 100 -6.91 -4.47 6.80
CA LEU A 100 -6.43 -3.12 7.06
C LEU A 100 -6.61 -2.79 8.55
N THR A 101 -5.76 -1.93 9.07
CA THR A 101 -5.79 -1.42 10.44
C THR A 101 -5.57 0.08 10.44
N VAL A 102 -6.10 0.76 11.46
CA VAL A 102 -5.73 2.14 11.77
C VAL A 102 -4.61 2.12 12.80
N PRO A 103 -3.39 2.55 12.44
CA PRO A 103 -2.25 2.49 13.34
C PRO A 103 -2.46 3.41 14.54
N ASN A 104 -1.97 3.00 15.71
CA ASN A 104 -1.99 3.77 16.96
C ASN A 104 -3.38 4.27 17.41
N ASP A 105 -4.47 3.66 16.93
CA ASP A 105 -5.79 3.87 17.51
C ASP A 105 -5.89 3.07 18.82
N PRO A 106 -6.09 3.72 19.98
CA PRO A 106 -6.21 3.03 21.27
C PRO A 106 -7.41 2.07 21.33
N ASN A 107 -8.33 2.16 20.36
CA ASN A 107 -9.49 1.27 20.25
C ASN A 107 -9.26 0.10 19.27
N GLY A 108 -8.14 0.08 18.54
CA GLY A 108 -7.74 -1.04 17.69
C GLY A 108 -8.68 -1.32 16.52
N TRP A 109 -9.01 -0.31 15.71
CA TRP A 109 -9.82 -0.51 14.50
C TRP A 109 -9.19 -1.50 13.53
N GLN A 110 -9.92 -2.59 13.28
CA GLN A 110 -9.58 -3.58 12.27
C GLN A 110 -10.65 -3.67 11.19
N LEU A 111 -10.19 -3.75 9.95
CA LEU A 111 -10.97 -3.76 8.73
C LEU A 111 -10.61 -5.00 7.92
N ALA A 112 -11.47 -6.01 7.90
CA ALA A 112 -11.19 -7.26 7.18
C ALA A 112 -12.32 -7.60 6.22
N GLY A 113 -11.98 -8.12 5.04
CA GLY A 113 -12.99 -8.53 4.08
C GLY A 113 -12.41 -8.90 2.73
N THR A 114 -13.18 -8.59 1.69
CA THR A 114 -12.91 -9.06 0.33
C THR A 114 -12.75 -7.92 -0.65
N VAL A 115 -11.97 -8.21 -1.69
CA VAL A 115 -11.69 -7.26 -2.74
C VAL A 115 -11.75 -7.92 -4.12
N ASN A 116 -12.23 -7.15 -5.10
CA ASN A 116 -12.11 -7.45 -6.52
C ASN A 116 -11.66 -6.19 -7.27
N ALA A 117 -11.56 -6.25 -8.61
CA ALA A 117 -11.02 -5.15 -9.42
C ALA A 117 -11.70 -3.79 -9.18
N ASN A 118 -13.01 -3.79 -8.89
CA ASN A 118 -13.82 -2.57 -8.85
C ASN A 118 -14.53 -2.34 -7.52
N SER A 119 -14.46 -3.28 -6.57
CA SER A 119 -15.13 -3.15 -5.27
C SER A 119 -14.30 -3.70 -4.11
N ILE A 120 -14.32 -2.96 -3.01
CA ILE A 120 -13.84 -3.36 -1.68
C ILE A 120 -15.03 -3.44 -0.74
N VAL A 121 -15.15 -4.56 -0.02
CA VAL A 121 -16.15 -4.77 1.01
C VAL A 121 -15.46 -5.25 2.27
N LEU A 122 -15.47 -4.42 3.31
CA LEU A 122 -14.80 -4.67 4.59
C LEU A 122 -15.82 -4.67 5.72
N GLN A 123 -15.62 -5.57 6.67
CA GLN A 123 -16.22 -5.50 8.00
C GLN A 123 -15.27 -4.76 8.92
N LEU A 124 -15.81 -3.85 9.72
CA LEU A 124 -15.06 -3.12 10.73
C LEU A 124 -15.38 -3.70 12.11
N SER A 125 -14.35 -3.85 12.94
CA SER A 125 -14.46 -4.17 14.36
C SER A 125 -13.40 -3.43 15.18
N ASP A 126 -13.71 -3.14 16.45
CA ASP A 126 -12.74 -2.61 17.42
C ASP A 126 -12.80 -3.41 18.75
N VAL A 127 -11.88 -3.12 19.68
CA VAL A 127 -11.82 -3.82 20.98
C VAL A 127 -12.94 -3.43 21.95
N ASN A 128 -13.64 -2.33 21.67
CA ASN A 128 -14.74 -1.79 22.47
C ASN A 128 -16.13 -2.20 21.95
N GLY A 129 -16.19 -3.10 20.96
CA GLY A 129 -17.43 -3.62 20.40
C GLY A 129 -18.08 -2.72 19.33
N LEU A 130 -17.34 -1.77 18.77
CA LEU A 130 -17.69 -1.13 17.50
C LEU A 130 -17.72 -2.22 16.43
N THR A 131 -18.78 -2.23 15.63
CA THR A 131 -18.92 -3.13 14.50
C THR A 131 -19.49 -2.37 13.32
N GLY A 132 -19.20 -2.81 12.10
CA GLY A 132 -19.79 -2.17 10.94
C GLY A 132 -19.30 -2.70 9.61
N SER A 133 -19.62 -1.95 8.57
CA SER A 133 -19.23 -2.26 7.20
C SER A 133 -18.77 -1.04 6.45
N LEU A 134 -17.86 -1.27 5.51
CA LEU A 134 -17.32 -0.29 4.58
C LEU A 134 -17.41 -0.88 3.17
N ASN A 135 -18.16 -0.20 2.30
CA ASN A 135 -18.39 -0.63 0.92
C ASN A 135 -17.87 0.45 -0.01
N LEU A 136 -16.88 0.12 -0.83
CA LEU A 136 -16.21 1.06 -1.72
C LEU A 136 -16.23 0.55 -3.16
N ALA A 137 -16.30 1.49 -4.08
CA ALA A 137 -16.14 1.27 -5.51
C ALA A 137 -14.93 2.07 -6.02
N ARG A 138 -14.19 1.49 -6.96
CA ARG A 138 -13.04 2.17 -7.59
C ARG A 138 -13.51 3.41 -8.33
N THR A 139 -12.88 4.55 -8.06
CA THR A 139 -13.19 5.79 -8.78
C THR A 139 -12.45 5.81 -10.12
N THR A 140 -13.18 5.87 -11.23
CA THR A 140 -12.58 6.04 -12.56
C THR A 140 -12.31 7.52 -12.82
N GLY A 141 -11.04 7.93 -12.79
CA GLY A 141 -10.59 9.25 -13.23
C GLY A 141 -9.78 9.13 -14.52
N ALA A 142 -9.96 10.06 -15.47
CA ALA A 142 -9.09 10.15 -16.64
C ALA A 142 -7.63 10.23 -16.19
N ALA A 143 -6.74 9.54 -16.93
CA ALA A 143 -5.31 9.64 -16.68
C ALA A 143 -4.91 11.12 -16.67
N PRO A 144 -4.21 11.60 -15.63
CA PRO A 144 -3.71 12.96 -15.62
C PRO A 144 -2.74 13.14 -16.80
N VAL A 145 -2.73 14.35 -17.35
CA VAL A 145 -1.87 14.73 -18.49
C VAL A 145 -0.39 14.81 -18.06
N VAL A 146 -0.10 14.74 -16.75
CA VAL A 146 1.23 14.84 -16.17
C VAL A 146 1.54 13.59 -15.35
N ASP A 147 2.68 12.95 -15.64
CA ASP A 147 3.26 11.84 -14.88
C ASP A 147 4.37 12.40 -13.98
N VAL A 148 4.17 12.32 -12.66
CA VAL A 148 5.12 12.77 -11.64
C VAL A 148 6.06 11.66 -11.18
N SER A 149 5.99 10.47 -11.80
CA SER A 149 6.87 9.36 -11.46
C SER A 149 8.35 9.73 -11.64
N GLY A 150 9.17 9.21 -10.73
CA GLY A 150 10.61 9.38 -10.74
C GLY A 150 11.13 10.16 -9.55
N ASN A 151 12.35 10.66 -9.70
CA ASN A 151 13.10 11.27 -8.62
C ASN A 151 13.05 12.79 -8.73
N TRP A 152 12.80 13.43 -7.60
CA TRP A 152 12.75 14.87 -7.43
C TRP A 152 13.74 15.29 -6.35
N SER A 153 14.36 16.45 -6.52
CA SER A 153 15.28 17.01 -5.54
C SER A 153 15.18 18.53 -5.50
N GLY A 154 15.37 19.12 -4.34
CA GLY A 154 15.34 20.57 -4.19
C GLY A 154 15.45 21.02 -2.74
N THR A 155 14.75 22.09 -2.39
CA THR A 155 14.89 22.78 -1.10
C THR A 155 13.55 23.11 -0.48
N TYR A 156 13.55 23.22 0.84
CA TYR A 156 12.39 23.65 1.61
C TYR A 156 12.73 24.81 2.54
N SER A 157 11.71 25.55 2.96
CA SER A 157 11.77 26.51 4.05
C SER A 157 10.48 26.41 4.86
N PHE A 158 10.62 25.92 6.09
CA PHE A 158 9.52 25.65 7.01
C PHE A 158 9.64 26.51 8.27
N THR A 159 8.54 26.60 9.00
CA THR A 159 8.44 27.27 10.29
C THR A 159 7.68 26.38 11.25
N ASP A 160 8.32 26.02 12.36
CA ASP A 160 7.74 25.19 13.41
C ASP A 160 7.42 26.01 14.65
N LEU A 161 6.43 25.53 15.42
CA LEU A 161 6.21 25.96 16.79
C LEU A 161 7.11 25.15 17.71
N CYS A 162 7.94 25.83 18.49
CA CYS A 162 8.77 25.20 19.51
C CYS A 162 7.92 24.52 20.59
N PRO A 163 8.49 23.54 21.32
CA PRO A 163 7.79 22.83 22.40
C PRO A 163 7.22 23.74 23.50
N ASN A 164 7.74 24.96 23.64
CA ASN A 164 7.22 25.99 24.54
C ASN A 164 5.85 26.59 24.12
N GLY A 165 5.29 26.15 22.99
CA GLY A 165 3.95 26.49 22.52
C GLY A 165 3.75 27.93 22.04
N SER A 166 4.80 28.75 21.99
CA SER A 166 4.68 30.19 21.70
C SER A 166 5.71 30.72 20.71
N THR A 167 6.91 30.15 20.68
CA THR A 167 7.99 30.62 19.82
C THR A 167 7.97 29.88 18.50
N LYS A 168 8.00 30.62 17.38
CA LYS A 168 8.15 30.04 16.05
C LYS A 168 9.58 30.14 15.57
N LYS A 169 10.11 29.08 14.97
CA LYS A 169 11.45 29.06 14.37
C LYS A 169 11.37 28.59 12.94
N SER A 170 12.00 29.36 12.05
CA SER A 170 12.14 28.99 10.65
C SER A 170 13.46 28.26 10.42
N TYR A 171 13.42 27.26 9.55
CA TYR A 171 14.57 26.47 9.13
C TYR A 171 14.41 26.08 7.66
N SER A 172 15.52 25.73 7.04
CA SER A 172 15.58 25.34 5.64
C SER A 172 16.62 24.25 5.44
N GLY A 173 16.42 23.47 4.38
CA GLY A 173 17.30 22.36 4.06
C GLY A 173 17.08 21.85 2.65
N SER A 174 17.73 20.75 2.33
CA SER A 174 17.48 20.01 1.10
C SER A 174 16.38 18.99 1.31
N LEU A 175 15.63 18.71 0.24
CA LEU A 175 14.70 17.59 0.20
C LEU A 175 14.85 16.76 -1.07
N THR A 176 14.57 15.47 -0.96
CA THR A 176 14.39 14.56 -2.10
C THR A 176 13.02 13.93 -2.01
N LEU A 177 12.39 13.70 -3.14
CA LEU A 177 11.07 13.09 -3.23
C LEU A 177 11.09 12.07 -4.37
N GLY A 178 10.91 10.79 -4.07
CA GLY A 178 10.76 9.74 -5.08
C GLY A 178 9.30 9.38 -5.19
N LEU A 179 8.66 9.60 -6.35
CA LEU A 179 7.25 9.29 -6.57
C LEU A 179 7.07 8.18 -7.60
N THR A 180 6.01 7.41 -7.43
CA THR A 180 5.44 6.49 -8.43
C THR A 180 3.99 6.87 -8.60
N GLN A 181 3.59 7.13 -9.85
CA GLN A 181 2.22 7.52 -10.18
C GLN A 181 1.47 6.37 -10.87
N VAL A 182 0.23 6.14 -10.44
CA VAL A 182 -0.72 5.22 -11.07
C VAL A 182 -2.04 5.97 -11.25
N GLY A 183 -2.46 6.20 -12.49
CA GLY A 183 -3.62 7.03 -12.77
C GLY A 183 -3.44 8.44 -12.19
N SER A 184 -4.46 8.95 -11.49
CA SER A 184 -4.42 10.26 -10.80
C SER A 184 -3.74 10.22 -9.43
N THR A 185 -3.15 9.11 -9.01
CA THR A 185 -2.56 8.99 -7.66
C THR A 185 -1.06 8.85 -7.74
N ALA A 186 -0.32 9.51 -6.85
CA ALA A 186 1.13 9.41 -6.74
C ALA A 186 1.52 9.16 -5.29
N ALA A 187 2.42 8.20 -5.08
CA ALA A 187 2.93 7.88 -3.75
C ALA A 187 4.43 7.63 -3.79
N GLY A 188 5.08 7.72 -2.64
CA GLY A 188 6.53 7.79 -2.62
C GLY A 188 7.12 8.05 -1.26
N VAL A 189 8.39 8.47 -1.27
CA VAL A 189 9.12 8.81 -0.06
C VAL A 189 9.75 10.19 -0.20
N LEU A 190 9.51 11.02 0.81
CA LEU A 190 10.12 12.34 1.01
C LEU A 190 11.24 12.19 2.02
N THR A 191 12.45 12.63 1.70
CA THR A 191 13.54 12.80 2.66
C THR A 191 13.87 14.28 2.79
N ILE A 192 13.89 14.80 4.01
CA ILE A 192 14.30 16.17 4.33
C ILE A 192 15.54 16.15 5.22
N THR A 193 16.48 17.04 4.96
CA THR A 193 17.68 17.20 5.80
C THR A 193 17.60 18.48 6.61
N ASN A 194 18.40 18.58 7.66
CA ASN A 194 18.51 19.79 8.48
C ASN A 194 17.23 20.15 9.27
N VAL A 195 16.50 19.14 9.74
CA VAL A 195 15.31 19.31 10.60
C VAL A 195 15.77 19.55 12.05
N PRO A 196 15.56 20.73 12.64
CA PRO A 196 16.05 21.04 13.96
C PRO A 196 15.20 20.40 15.06
N LEU A 197 15.86 19.71 15.98
CA LEU A 197 15.27 19.28 17.24
C LEU A 197 15.45 20.38 18.29
N TYR A 198 14.36 20.85 18.88
CA TYR A 198 14.39 21.93 19.87
C TYR A 198 14.21 21.39 21.29
N ASP A 199 14.88 22.03 22.26
CA ASP A 199 14.57 21.86 23.68
C ASP A 199 13.33 22.69 24.09
N GLN A 200 12.93 22.55 25.35
CA GLN A 200 11.85 23.32 25.97
C GLN A 200 12.10 24.84 26.01
N ASN A 201 13.34 25.29 25.80
CA ASN A 201 13.71 26.70 25.69
C ASN A 201 13.82 27.17 24.22
N CYS A 202 13.39 26.34 23.25
CA CYS A 202 13.48 26.63 21.82
C CYS A 202 14.93 26.82 21.31
N SER A 203 15.89 26.20 22.00
CA SER A 203 17.28 26.09 21.56
C SER A 203 17.47 24.81 20.76
N THR A 204 18.23 24.90 19.66
CA THR A 204 18.51 23.75 18.81
C THR A 204 19.45 22.79 19.53
N ILE A 205 18.99 21.55 19.72
CA ILE A 205 19.76 20.44 20.28
C ILE A 205 20.59 19.78 19.17
N ALA A 206 19.94 19.46 18.05
CA ALA A 206 20.52 18.75 16.91
C ALA A 206 19.77 19.06 15.63
N ASN A 207 20.37 18.75 14.47
CA ASN A 207 19.71 18.77 13.18
C ASN A 207 19.65 17.34 12.62
N LEU A 208 18.47 16.93 12.18
CA LEU A 208 18.15 15.57 11.79
C LEU A 208 17.90 15.47 10.28
N THR A 209 18.04 14.26 9.77
CA THR A 209 17.51 13.86 8.46
C THR A 209 16.31 12.95 8.69
N GLN A 210 15.17 13.32 8.13
CA GLN A 210 13.91 12.60 8.30
C GLN A 210 13.43 12.06 6.96
N ALA A 211 13.00 10.80 6.93
CA ALA A 211 12.33 10.18 5.80
C ALA A 211 10.86 9.96 6.16
N MET A 212 9.95 10.33 5.27
CA MET A 212 8.50 10.31 5.45
C MET A 212 7.86 9.67 4.23
N SER A 213 6.80 8.88 4.46
CA SER A 213 5.99 8.41 3.34
C SER A 213 5.18 9.57 2.78
N VAL A 214 4.96 9.58 1.47
CA VAL A 214 4.11 10.58 0.80
C VAL A 214 3.05 9.87 -0.01
N ALA A 215 1.81 10.31 0.10
CA ALA A 215 0.73 9.90 -0.78
C ALA A 215 -0.08 11.12 -1.20
N GLY A 216 -0.57 11.12 -2.44
CA GLY A 216 -1.40 12.22 -2.94
C GLY A 216 -2.04 11.95 -4.28
N VAL A 217 -2.80 12.93 -4.74
CA VAL A 217 -3.56 12.93 -5.99
C VAL A 217 -3.01 14.00 -6.91
N VAL A 218 -2.76 13.61 -8.16
CA VAL A 218 -2.45 14.47 -9.29
C VAL A 218 -3.72 14.78 -10.06
N SER A 219 -4.08 16.06 -10.15
CA SER A 219 -5.20 16.56 -10.95
C SER A 219 -4.73 17.72 -11.83
N GLY A 220 -4.65 17.49 -13.15
CA GLY A 220 -4.07 18.46 -14.07
C GLY A 220 -2.61 18.77 -13.73
N SER A 221 -2.34 20.03 -13.40
CA SER A 221 -1.01 20.51 -12.96
C SER A 221 -0.91 20.67 -11.45
N THR A 222 -1.72 19.96 -10.66
CA THR A 222 -1.73 20.07 -9.19
C THR A 222 -1.46 18.71 -8.56
N PHE A 223 -0.68 18.70 -7.48
CA PHE A 223 -0.48 17.58 -6.58
C PHE A 223 -1.02 17.97 -5.20
N THR A 224 -1.97 17.21 -4.66
CA THR A 224 -2.47 17.37 -3.30
C THR A 224 -2.22 16.08 -2.55
N GLY A 225 -1.47 16.13 -1.46
CA GLY A 225 -1.04 14.94 -0.73
C GLY A 225 -0.75 15.21 0.73
N VAL A 226 -0.14 14.23 1.38
CA VAL A 226 0.30 14.31 2.78
C VAL A 226 1.67 13.64 2.86
N ALA A 227 2.58 14.22 3.65
CA ALA A 227 3.76 13.52 4.15
C ALA A 227 3.49 13.04 5.58
N PHE A 228 3.76 11.76 5.83
CA PHE A 228 3.48 11.09 7.09
C PHE A 228 4.75 11.03 7.95
N ASP A 229 4.70 11.58 9.16
CA ASP A 229 5.78 11.47 10.14
C ASP A 229 5.87 10.02 10.65
N PRO A 230 7.07 9.39 10.65
CA PRO A 230 7.31 8.10 11.29
C PRO A 230 6.85 7.99 12.74
N SER A 231 6.81 9.10 13.48
CA SER A 231 6.31 9.13 14.87
C SER A 231 4.79 8.98 14.98
N ALA A 232 4.07 9.09 13.85
CA ALA A 232 2.60 9.12 13.76
C ALA A 232 1.93 10.23 14.61
N LEU A 233 2.72 11.22 15.08
CA LEU A 233 2.19 12.34 15.87
C LEU A 233 1.69 13.48 14.98
N PHE A 234 2.15 13.56 13.72
CA PHE A 234 1.85 14.68 12.82
C PHE A 234 1.70 14.25 11.36
N ASP A 235 0.67 14.81 10.72
CA ASP A 235 0.50 14.79 9.27
C ASP A 235 0.89 16.15 8.70
N PHE A 236 1.59 16.12 7.57
CA PHE A 236 1.99 17.31 6.83
C PHE A 236 1.22 17.39 5.50
N PRO A 237 0.00 17.97 5.49
CA PRO A 237 -0.72 18.27 4.25
C PRO A 237 0.17 19.04 3.27
N MET A 238 0.26 18.52 2.05
CA MET A 238 1.02 19.07 0.94
C MET A 238 0.07 19.52 -0.16
N ALA A 239 0.27 20.73 -0.67
CA ALA A 239 -0.39 21.20 -1.89
C ALA A 239 0.65 21.82 -2.81
N ALA A 240 0.72 21.35 -4.06
CA ALA A 240 1.76 21.74 -5.00
C ALA A 240 1.23 21.94 -6.42
N THR A 241 1.93 22.79 -7.15
CA THR A 241 1.78 22.99 -8.59
C THR A 241 2.91 22.26 -9.32
N ILE A 242 2.55 21.55 -10.38
CA ILE A 242 3.46 20.77 -11.22
C ILE A 242 3.67 21.53 -12.53
N GLY A 243 4.90 21.98 -12.77
CA GLY A 243 5.38 22.49 -14.04
C GLY A 243 6.02 21.39 -14.90
N SER A 244 6.62 21.77 -16.03
CA SER A 244 7.21 20.81 -16.97
C SER A 244 8.35 19.97 -16.40
N ASN A 245 9.20 20.55 -15.53
CA ASN A 245 10.34 19.88 -14.88
C ASN A 245 10.46 20.21 -13.38
N GLY A 246 9.44 20.85 -12.80
CA GLY A 246 9.52 21.39 -11.45
C GLY A 246 8.20 21.24 -10.69
N MET A 247 8.30 21.05 -9.38
CA MET A 247 7.17 20.98 -8.49
C MET A 247 7.41 21.96 -7.35
N SER A 248 6.46 22.85 -7.09
CA SER A 248 6.54 23.79 -5.97
C SER A 248 5.24 23.83 -5.21
N GLY A 249 5.33 23.89 -3.90
CA GLY A 249 4.15 23.73 -3.07
C GLY A 249 4.34 24.20 -1.65
N THR A 250 3.28 24.04 -0.90
CA THR A 250 3.18 24.40 0.51
C THR A 250 2.97 23.15 1.34
N VAL A 251 3.49 23.18 2.56
CA VAL A 251 3.13 22.28 3.65
C VAL A 251 2.35 23.09 4.68
N ALA A 252 1.23 22.56 5.15
CA ALA A 252 0.42 23.19 6.19
C ALA A 252 0.04 22.15 7.25
N GLY A 253 0.77 22.09 8.35
CA GLY A 253 0.56 21.14 9.43
C GLY A 253 -0.81 21.31 10.10
N ALA A 254 -1.44 20.18 10.43
CA ALA A 254 -2.56 20.17 11.37
C ALA A 254 -2.00 20.35 12.80
N SER A 255 -2.54 21.31 13.56
CA SER A 255 -2.07 21.75 14.89
C SER A 255 -1.91 20.59 15.91
N PRO A 256 -0.98 20.64 16.90
CA PRO A 256 -0.38 21.80 17.58
C PRO A 256 1.02 22.27 17.14
N THR A 257 1.75 21.57 16.27
CA THR A 257 3.12 21.98 15.87
C THR A 257 3.16 23.08 14.80
N SER A 258 2.06 23.31 14.08
CA SER A 258 1.91 24.39 13.08
C SER A 258 3.06 24.47 12.06
N THR A 259 3.69 23.35 11.71
CA THR A 259 4.73 23.30 10.68
C THR A 259 4.15 23.79 9.37
N ALA A 260 4.58 24.97 8.93
CA ALA A 260 4.10 25.56 7.70
C ALA A 260 5.27 26.07 6.89
N GLY A 261 5.18 25.93 5.57
CA GLY A 261 6.15 26.56 4.69
C GLY A 261 6.08 26.05 3.27
N MET A 262 7.17 26.22 2.53
CA MET A 262 7.20 25.95 1.10
C MET A 262 8.33 25.01 0.72
N PHE A 263 8.12 24.29 -0.37
CA PHE A 263 9.15 23.48 -1.02
C PHE A 263 9.22 23.77 -2.51
N ASN A 264 10.41 23.61 -3.07
CA ASN A 264 10.67 23.69 -4.50
C ASN A 264 11.50 22.47 -4.91
N LEU A 265 11.08 21.80 -5.96
CA LEU A 265 11.65 20.56 -6.46
C LEU A 265 11.90 20.66 -7.95
N THR A 266 12.96 20.02 -8.41
CA THR A 266 13.26 19.77 -9.82
C THR A 266 13.32 18.27 -10.04
N GLN A 267 12.71 17.80 -11.13
CA GLN A 267 12.76 16.39 -11.50
C GLN A 267 14.17 16.04 -11.98
N SER A 268 14.82 15.10 -11.31
CA SER A 268 16.18 14.63 -11.61
C SER A 268 16.20 13.30 -12.37
N GLY A 269 15.05 12.62 -12.51
CA GLY A 269 14.88 11.46 -13.37
C GLY A 269 13.42 11.05 -13.53
N THR A 270 13.05 10.53 -14.71
CA THR A 270 11.70 10.03 -15.03
C THR A 270 11.57 8.52 -14.84
N GLN A 271 12.69 7.83 -14.61
CA GLN A 271 12.70 6.40 -14.32
C GLN A 271 12.20 6.19 -12.89
N ALA A 272 11.22 5.29 -12.72
CA ALA A 272 10.79 4.88 -11.39
C ALA A 272 12.01 4.41 -10.57
N PRO A 273 12.12 4.79 -9.30
CA PRO A 273 13.25 4.38 -8.47
C PRO A 273 13.37 2.85 -8.41
N ALA A 274 14.59 2.32 -8.26
CA ALA A 274 14.80 0.87 -8.16
C ALA A 274 13.96 0.27 -7.03
N SER A 275 13.18 -0.76 -7.35
CA SER A 275 12.18 -1.40 -6.49
C SER A 275 12.64 -2.78 -5.99
N ASN A 276 13.95 -3.05 -5.99
CA ASN A 276 14.49 -4.40 -5.82
C ASN A 276 14.23 -5.01 -4.42
N PHE A 277 13.98 -4.17 -3.41
CA PHE A 277 13.61 -4.57 -2.06
C PHE A 277 12.10 -4.46 -1.79
N SER A 278 11.31 -3.96 -2.73
CA SER A 278 9.85 -3.97 -2.60
C SER A 278 9.35 -5.41 -2.62
N GLY A 279 8.58 -5.81 -1.62
CA GLY A 279 8.11 -7.19 -1.54
C GLY A 279 7.61 -7.59 -0.16
N HIS A 280 7.14 -8.83 -0.10
CA HIS A 280 6.73 -9.49 1.14
C HIS A 280 7.87 -10.39 1.64
N TYR A 281 8.07 -10.41 2.95
CA TYR A 281 9.12 -11.13 3.62
C TYR A 281 8.55 -11.83 4.84
N ASP A 282 8.78 -13.12 4.95
CA ASP A 282 8.40 -13.89 6.12
C ASP A 282 9.63 -14.16 6.99
N GLY A 283 9.42 -14.21 8.30
CA GLY A 283 10.50 -14.34 9.23
C GLY A 283 10.04 -14.55 10.67
N THR A 284 10.98 -14.28 11.57
CA THR A 284 10.75 -14.33 13.01
C THR A 284 11.27 -13.04 13.63
N TYR A 285 10.63 -12.58 14.69
CA TYR A 285 11.16 -11.53 15.53
C TYR A 285 11.50 -12.03 16.92
N SER A 286 12.41 -11.33 17.57
CA SER A 286 12.65 -11.47 19.00
C SER A 286 12.86 -10.10 19.60
N GLU A 287 12.26 -9.89 20.76
CA GLU A 287 12.35 -8.67 21.54
C GLU A 287 12.70 -8.98 22.99
N SER A 288 13.34 -8.01 23.63
CA SER A 288 13.58 -8.00 25.06
C SER A 288 13.03 -6.68 25.60
N ASP A 289 12.00 -6.73 26.42
CA ASP A 289 11.40 -5.55 27.06
C ASP A 289 11.89 -5.46 28.52
N ASN A 290 12.30 -4.27 28.94
CA ASN A 290 12.51 -3.93 30.34
C ASN A 290 11.30 -3.15 30.84
N GLY A 291 10.17 -3.85 30.97
CA GLY A 291 8.82 -3.27 31.12
C GLY A 291 8.80 -1.94 31.89
N LEU A 292 8.00 -0.99 31.39
CA LEU A 292 7.76 0.39 31.87
C LEU A 292 8.52 0.74 33.17
N ALA A 293 9.22 1.89 33.22
CA ALA A 293 10.09 2.35 34.33
C ALA A 293 9.57 2.22 35.80
N PHE A 294 8.32 1.83 36.00
CA PHE A 294 7.63 1.58 37.26
C PHE A 294 7.34 0.09 37.54
N CYS A 295 7.71 -0.86 36.68
CA CYS A 295 7.50 -2.30 36.90
C CYS A 295 8.65 -2.89 37.73
N PHE A 296 8.42 -3.09 39.03
CA PHE A 296 9.47 -3.59 39.95
C PHE A 296 9.42 -5.12 40.14
N ASN A 297 8.32 -5.76 39.71
CA ASN A 297 8.05 -7.18 39.96
C ASN A 297 8.37 -8.11 38.78
N ILE A 298 8.54 -7.56 37.58
CA ILE A 298 8.91 -8.29 36.38
C ILE A 298 10.27 -7.78 35.91
N GLY A 299 11.25 -8.68 35.82
CA GLY A 299 12.55 -8.37 35.25
C GLY A 299 12.45 -8.18 33.72
N THR A 300 13.58 -8.28 33.03
CA THR A 300 13.59 -8.30 31.57
C THR A 300 12.77 -9.48 31.05
N VAL A 301 11.79 -9.22 30.17
CA VAL A 301 10.92 -10.23 29.59
C VAL A 301 11.32 -10.45 28.12
N PRO A 302 11.94 -11.61 27.79
CA PRO A 302 12.17 -11.96 26.39
C PRO A 302 10.90 -12.57 25.79
N PHE A 303 10.56 -12.16 24.57
CA PHE A 303 9.54 -12.83 23.77
C PHE A 303 9.89 -12.82 22.29
N ALA A 304 9.34 -13.78 21.56
CA ALA A 304 9.65 -14.01 20.16
C ALA A 304 8.45 -14.66 19.47
N GLY A 305 8.29 -14.37 18.19
CA GLY A 305 7.17 -14.86 17.40
C GLY A 305 7.47 -14.80 15.90
N THR A 306 6.45 -15.06 15.11
CA THR A 306 6.49 -14.91 13.65
C THR A 306 6.36 -13.44 13.26
N ALA A 307 7.06 -13.06 12.21
CA ALA A 307 6.98 -11.72 11.64
C ALA A 307 6.75 -11.80 10.14
N SER A 308 5.79 -11.04 9.64
CA SER A 308 5.62 -10.81 8.20
C SER A 308 5.83 -9.33 7.89
N VAL A 309 6.66 -9.05 6.89
CA VAL A 309 7.13 -7.70 6.56
C VAL A 309 6.83 -7.40 5.11
N SER A 310 6.44 -6.16 4.89
CA SER A 310 5.76 -5.73 3.68
C SER A 310 6.35 -4.38 3.29
N LEU A 311 7.30 -4.37 2.35
CA LEU A 311 8.15 -3.20 2.04
C LEU A 311 7.93 -2.63 0.65
N VAL A 312 8.12 -1.33 0.54
CA VAL A 312 8.14 -0.53 -0.68
C VAL A 312 9.43 0.27 -0.72
N GLN A 313 10.27 -0.01 -1.72
CA GLN A 313 11.50 0.75 -1.96
C GLN A 313 11.26 1.82 -3.05
N ALA A 314 11.62 3.05 -2.72
CA ALA A 314 11.76 4.15 -3.66
C ALA A 314 13.19 4.71 -3.60
N GLY A 315 14.10 4.14 -4.40
CA GLY A 315 15.48 4.59 -4.46
C GLY A 315 16.24 4.04 -3.26
N THR A 316 16.84 4.90 -2.43
CA THR A 316 17.45 4.45 -1.16
C THR A 316 16.47 4.49 0.01
N ALA A 317 15.21 4.86 -0.20
CA ALA A 317 14.23 4.95 0.88
C ALA A 317 13.29 3.74 0.86
N ILE A 318 12.87 3.29 2.05
CA ILE A 318 11.99 2.15 2.25
C ILE A 318 10.85 2.56 3.18
N SER A 319 9.63 2.11 2.88
CA SER A 319 8.44 2.27 3.72
C SER A 319 7.63 0.98 3.69
N GLY A 320 6.91 0.66 4.75
CA GLY A 320 6.20 -0.61 4.84
C GLY A 320 5.42 -0.80 6.13
N ALA A 321 5.08 -2.06 6.39
CA ALA A 321 4.53 -2.51 7.65
C ALA A 321 5.16 -3.85 8.04
N VAL A 322 5.30 -4.07 9.35
CA VAL A 322 5.57 -5.37 9.95
C VAL A 322 4.33 -5.81 10.71
N ILE A 323 4.00 -7.08 10.59
CA ILE A 323 3.04 -7.76 11.44
C ILE A 323 3.82 -8.73 12.31
N LEU A 324 3.60 -8.62 13.61
CA LEU A 324 4.15 -9.49 14.63
C LEU A 324 3.00 -10.34 15.16
N GLU A 325 3.18 -11.65 15.17
CA GLU A 325 2.23 -12.57 15.79
C GLU A 325 2.80 -13.06 17.13
N ASP A 326 1.91 -13.48 18.03
CA ASP A 326 2.27 -13.92 19.38
C ASP A 326 2.96 -12.82 20.22
N THR A 327 2.54 -11.57 20.03
CA THR A 327 3.05 -10.45 20.82
C THR A 327 2.65 -10.57 22.28
N LEU A 328 3.48 -10.01 23.17
CA LEU A 328 3.18 -9.88 24.59
C LEU A 328 3.10 -8.40 24.94
N THR A 329 2.11 -8.02 25.73
CA THR A 329 1.96 -6.66 26.24
C THR A 329 2.14 -6.63 27.75
N ILE A 330 2.92 -5.67 28.24
CA ILE A 330 3.10 -5.44 29.66
C ILE A 330 2.11 -4.37 30.12
N VAL A 331 1.24 -4.73 31.07
CA VAL A 331 0.31 -3.79 31.72
C VAL A 331 0.76 -3.53 33.15
N SER A 332 0.69 -2.27 33.59
CA SER A 332 0.99 -1.85 34.97
C SER A 332 -0.29 -1.46 35.70
N ASP A 333 -0.37 -1.78 36.99
CA ASP A 333 -1.42 -1.29 37.88
C ASP A 333 -1.17 0.15 38.38
N GLY A 334 -0.04 0.77 38.01
CA GLY A 334 0.37 2.11 38.44
C GLY A 334 0.96 2.17 39.85
N PHE A 335 1.05 1.05 40.57
CA PHE A 335 1.58 0.95 41.94
C PHE A 335 2.82 0.06 42.05
N GLY A 336 3.39 -0.34 40.92
CA GLY A 336 4.63 -1.11 40.88
C GLY A 336 4.45 -2.57 40.48
N ASN A 337 3.21 -3.05 40.37
CA ASN A 337 2.93 -4.40 39.89
C ASN A 337 2.55 -4.37 38.43
N CYS A 338 3.13 -5.28 37.68
CA CYS A 338 2.86 -5.45 36.27
C CYS A 338 2.52 -6.91 35.95
N ALA A 339 1.74 -7.10 34.89
CA ALA A 339 1.35 -8.38 34.35
C ALA A 339 1.71 -8.45 32.86
N VAL A 340 2.12 -9.64 32.41
CA VAL A 340 2.38 -9.94 31.00
C VAL A 340 1.12 -10.58 30.44
N LEU A 341 0.54 -9.95 29.41
CA LEU A 341 -0.64 -10.42 28.71
C LEU A 341 -0.26 -10.81 27.28
N ASN A 342 -1.05 -11.68 26.66
CA ASN A 342 -0.94 -11.97 25.23
C ASN A 342 -1.54 -10.78 24.46
N GLY A 343 -0.71 -10.08 23.69
CA GLY A 343 -1.07 -8.96 22.82
C GLY A 343 -1.60 -9.39 21.46
N GLY A 344 -1.40 -10.67 21.08
CA GLY A 344 -1.92 -11.25 19.85
C GLY A 344 -1.13 -10.83 18.62
N GLU A 345 -1.80 -10.19 17.68
CA GLU A 345 -1.23 -9.69 16.44
C GLU A 345 -1.02 -8.17 16.54
N GLU A 346 0.19 -7.70 16.26
CA GLU A 346 0.54 -6.28 16.28
C GLU A 346 1.06 -5.86 14.92
N VAL A 347 0.49 -4.77 14.38
CA VAL A 347 0.86 -4.22 13.08
C VAL A 347 1.54 -2.88 13.30
N LEU A 348 2.82 -2.79 12.94
CA LEU A 348 3.63 -1.59 13.09
C LEU A 348 4.05 -1.05 11.73
N PRO A 349 3.95 0.27 11.49
CA PRO A 349 4.51 0.86 10.29
C PRO A 349 6.04 0.83 10.36
N LEU A 350 6.68 0.60 9.21
CA LEU A 350 8.13 0.58 9.05
C LEU A 350 8.57 1.71 8.13
N TYR A 351 9.64 2.40 8.51
CA TYR A 351 10.27 3.43 7.69
C TYR A 351 11.78 3.27 7.72
N GLY A 352 12.45 3.40 6.59
CA GLY A 352 13.87 3.10 6.55
C GLY A 352 14.62 3.61 5.34
N THR A 353 15.91 3.27 5.32
CA THR A 353 16.79 3.52 4.19
C THR A 353 17.57 2.26 3.84
N LEU A 354 17.83 2.08 2.54
CA LEU A 354 18.74 1.09 1.98
C LEU A 354 20.11 1.74 1.78
N SER A 355 21.12 1.21 2.47
CA SER A 355 22.51 1.61 2.31
C SER A 355 23.39 0.37 2.20
N ASN A 356 24.18 0.28 1.13
CA ASN A 356 25.11 -0.83 0.87
C ASN A 356 24.48 -2.24 0.94
N GLY A 357 23.20 -2.36 0.58
CA GLY A 357 22.45 -3.64 0.62
C GLY A 357 21.92 -4.01 2.01
N ALA A 358 22.11 -3.17 3.03
CA ALA A 358 21.49 -3.30 4.34
C ALA A 358 20.30 -2.36 4.45
N VAL A 359 19.19 -2.89 4.98
CA VAL A 359 17.98 -2.12 5.32
C VAL A 359 18.09 -1.68 6.77
N SER A 360 17.94 -0.38 7.00
CA SER A 360 17.80 0.20 8.33
C SER A 360 16.39 0.74 8.48
N GLU A 361 15.56 0.09 9.27
CA GLU A 361 14.17 0.45 9.52
C GLU A 361 13.92 0.90 10.96
N THR A 362 12.95 1.80 11.11
CA THR A 362 12.46 2.35 12.37
C THR A 362 10.97 2.04 12.45
N ALA A 363 10.54 1.47 13.58
CA ALA A 363 9.13 1.27 13.91
C ALA A 363 8.80 2.04 15.20
N PRO A 364 7.59 2.58 15.35
CA PRO A 364 7.16 3.24 16.57
C PRO A 364 6.81 2.20 17.63
N PHE A 365 7.80 1.74 18.41
CA PHE A 365 7.53 0.91 19.58
C PHE A 365 7.02 1.76 20.73
N GLY A 366 6.16 1.17 21.57
CA GLY A 366 5.85 1.73 22.89
C GLY A 366 7.11 1.86 23.75
N ALA A 367 7.05 2.70 24.78
CA ALA A 367 8.18 2.88 25.70
C ALA A 367 8.51 1.56 26.43
N GLY A 368 9.67 0.95 26.15
CA GLY A 368 10.14 -0.29 26.80
C GLY A 368 11.01 -1.19 25.91
N ALA A 369 10.83 -1.12 24.59
CA ALA A 369 11.63 -1.88 23.63
C ALA A 369 13.10 -1.41 23.64
N ILE A 370 14.02 -2.23 24.16
CA ILE A 370 15.46 -1.89 24.19
C ILE A 370 16.24 -2.52 23.04
N ALA A 371 15.73 -3.59 22.44
CA ALA A 371 16.28 -4.21 21.23
C ALA A 371 15.25 -5.15 20.58
N MET A 372 15.00 -4.95 19.28
CA MET A 372 14.22 -5.87 18.45
C MET A 372 15.08 -6.32 17.27
N THR A 373 15.07 -7.62 16.98
CA THR A 373 15.71 -8.17 15.78
C THR A 373 14.67 -8.88 14.93
N VAL A 374 14.55 -8.47 13.67
CA VAL A 374 13.68 -9.13 12.68
C VAL A 374 14.56 -9.88 11.69
N ASN A 375 14.42 -11.21 11.64
CA ASN A 375 15.17 -12.06 10.72
C ASN A 375 14.30 -12.42 9.53
N LEU A 376 14.48 -11.70 8.43
CA LEU A 376 13.67 -11.84 7.22
C LEU A 376 14.33 -12.77 6.20
N ARG A 377 13.49 -13.52 5.49
CA ARG A 377 13.88 -14.24 4.28
C ARG A 377 13.03 -13.69 3.13
N SER A 378 13.64 -13.44 1.97
CA SER A 378 12.88 -13.07 0.77
C SER A 378 11.92 -14.20 0.43
N ALA A 379 10.61 -13.92 0.50
CA ALA A 379 9.61 -14.81 -0.05
C ALA A 379 9.77 -14.76 -1.58
N ALA A 380 9.98 -15.91 -2.21
CA ALA A 380 10.13 -15.95 -3.66
C ALA A 380 8.87 -15.37 -4.32
N PRO A 381 8.99 -14.42 -5.27
CA PRO A 381 7.83 -13.85 -5.93
C PRO A 381 6.98 -14.97 -6.56
N VAL A 382 5.68 -14.94 -6.32
CA VAL A 382 4.74 -15.92 -6.89
C VAL A 382 4.71 -15.72 -8.40
N LEU A 383 5.25 -16.69 -9.12
CA LEU A 383 5.28 -16.67 -10.58
C LEU A 383 3.87 -16.92 -11.14
N SER A 384 3.37 -15.98 -11.94
CA SER A 384 2.06 -16.10 -12.58
C SER A 384 2.01 -15.41 -13.94
N ILE A 385 1.21 -15.95 -14.85
CA ILE A 385 0.82 -15.27 -16.10
C ILE A 385 -0.53 -14.61 -15.83
N LEU A 386 -0.53 -13.28 -15.75
CA LEU A 386 -1.71 -12.47 -15.46
C LEU A 386 -2.66 -12.38 -16.66
N SER A 387 -2.11 -12.37 -17.87
CA SER A 387 -2.89 -12.37 -19.11
C SER A 387 -2.08 -12.96 -20.26
N PHE A 388 -2.77 -13.64 -21.19
CA PHE A 388 -2.25 -13.98 -22.51
C PHE A 388 -3.41 -14.00 -23.52
N SER A 389 -3.47 -12.99 -24.38
CA SER A 389 -4.61 -12.72 -25.27
C SER A 389 -4.15 -12.49 -26.71
N VAL A 390 -5.10 -12.61 -27.64
CA VAL A 390 -4.86 -12.35 -29.06
C VAL A 390 -5.95 -11.49 -29.67
N MET A 391 -5.58 -10.49 -30.47
CA MET A 391 -6.54 -9.63 -31.14
C MET A 391 -6.04 -9.16 -32.51
N PRO A 392 -6.76 -9.44 -33.61
CA PRO A 392 -7.98 -10.28 -33.68
C PRO A 392 -7.70 -11.79 -33.52
N SER A 393 -8.60 -12.54 -32.88
CA SER A 393 -8.47 -14.00 -32.68
C SER A 393 -8.76 -14.84 -33.93
N ALA A 394 -9.34 -14.22 -34.96
CA ALA A 394 -9.56 -14.82 -36.27
C ALA A 394 -9.04 -13.89 -37.36
N ILE A 395 -8.25 -14.44 -38.28
CA ILE A 395 -7.66 -13.72 -39.41
C ILE A 395 -7.87 -14.50 -40.71
N VAL A 396 -7.78 -13.80 -41.84
CA VAL A 396 -7.66 -14.44 -43.15
C VAL A 396 -6.18 -14.70 -43.43
N THR A 397 -5.86 -15.81 -44.11
CA THR A 397 -4.47 -16.11 -44.49
C THR A 397 -3.77 -14.91 -45.12
N GLY A 398 -2.59 -14.56 -44.60
CA GLY A 398 -1.80 -13.39 -45.04
C GLY A 398 -2.05 -12.11 -44.25
N GLN A 399 -3.04 -12.08 -43.35
CA GLN A 399 -3.22 -11.02 -42.35
C GLN A 399 -2.36 -11.28 -41.11
N SER A 400 -2.26 -10.27 -40.25
CA SER A 400 -1.56 -10.36 -38.97
C SER A 400 -2.52 -10.22 -37.78
N THR A 401 -2.06 -10.65 -36.62
CA THR A 401 -2.72 -10.45 -35.33
C THR A 401 -1.68 -10.16 -34.25
N THR A 402 -2.12 -9.59 -33.13
CA THR A 402 -1.23 -9.25 -32.02
C THR A 402 -1.50 -10.17 -30.84
N LEU A 403 -0.46 -10.88 -30.39
CA LEU A 403 -0.42 -11.54 -29.09
C LEU A 403 -0.03 -10.51 -28.04
N SER A 404 -0.66 -10.53 -26.87
CA SER A 404 -0.35 -9.64 -25.75
C SER A 404 -0.37 -10.44 -24.45
N TRP A 405 0.59 -10.17 -23.56
CA TRP A 405 0.72 -10.87 -22.30
C TRP A 405 1.19 -9.96 -21.18
N THR A 406 0.88 -10.39 -19.96
CA THR A 406 1.38 -9.78 -18.73
C THR A 406 1.72 -10.89 -17.75
N THR A 407 2.86 -10.79 -17.08
CA THR A 407 3.31 -11.77 -16.07
C THR A 407 3.70 -11.07 -14.79
N SER A 408 3.58 -11.76 -13.66
CA SER A 408 4.15 -11.37 -12.37
C SER A 408 5.17 -12.40 -11.90
N GLY A 409 6.28 -11.96 -11.30
CA GLY A 409 7.33 -12.84 -10.78
C GLY A 409 8.18 -13.57 -11.84
N ALA A 410 7.95 -13.32 -13.14
CA ALA A 410 8.75 -13.89 -14.22
C ALA A 410 10.05 -13.12 -14.45
N THR A 411 11.16 -13.83 -14.62
CA THR A 411 12.45 -13.30 -15.04
C THR A 411 12.69 -13.48 -16.54
N SER A 412 11.95 -14.40 -17.19
CA SER A 412 11.98 -14.59 -18.64
C SER A 412 10.64 -15.12 -19.16
N VAL A 413 10.34 -14.80 -20.41
CA VAL A 413 9.15 -15.28 -21.13
C VAL A 413 9.56 -15.77 -22.51
N SER A 414 9.01 -16.90 -22.95
CA SER A 414 9.11 -17.38 -24.32
C SER A 414 7.75 -17.78 -24.87
N ILE A 415 7.57 -17.60 -26.18
CA ILE A 415 6.38 -18.03 -26.90
C ILE A 415 6.82 -19.01 -27.99
N ASP A 416 6.10 -20.13 -28.12
CA ASP A 416 6.37 -21.16 -29.12
C ASP A 416 6.05 -20.70 -30.56
N ASN A 417 6.01 -21.65 -31.50
CA ASN A 417 5.70 -21.40 -32.92
C ASN A 417 6.61 -20.34 -33.59
N GLY A 418 7.87 -20.29 -33.19
CA GLY A 418 8.90 -19.44 -33.80
C GLY A 418 8.92 -17.99 -33.30
N VAL A 419 8.12 -17.62 -32.29
CA VAL A 419 8.14 -16.27 -31.70
C VAL A 419 9.33 -16.07 -30.77
N GLY A 420 9.71 -17.08 -30.01
CA GLY A 420 10.94 -17.11 -29.21
C GLY A 420 10.86 -16.31 -27.90
N SER A 421 12.03 -15.91 -27.40
CA SER A 421 12.17 -15.15 -26.15
C SER A 421 11.61 -13.73 -26.32
N GLN A 422 10.88 -13.26 -25.32
CA GLN A 422 10.21 -11.96 -25.32
C GLN A 422 10.40 -11.25 -23.96
N SER A 423 10.01 -9.97 -23.88
CA SER A 423 9.95 -9.25 -22.61
C SER A 423 8.96 -9.92 -21.64
N VAL A 424 9.22 -9.78 -20.33
CA VAL A 424 8.39 -10.41 -19.28
C VAL A 424 6.92 -10.00 -19.39
N SER A 425 6.62 -8.78 -19.82
CA SER A 425 5.29 -8.38 -20.27
C SER A 425 5.43 -7.62 -21.58
N GLY A 426 4.45 -7.74 -22.48
CA GLY A 426 4.54 -7.13 -23.79
C GLY A 426 3.52 -7.62 -24.79
N SER A 427 3.77 -7.29 -26.05
CA SER A 427 2.95 -7.72 -27.18
C SER A 427 3.82 -7.95 -28.41
N VAL A 428 3.43 -8.90 -29.26
CA VAL A 428 4.12 -9.21 -30.51
C VAL A 428 3.11 -9.50 -31.61
N THR A 429 3.39 -8.96 -32.80
CA THR A 429 2.59 -9.22 -34.00
C THR A 429 3.05 -10.51 -34.67
N VAL A 430 2.10 -11.37 -35.01
CA VAL A 430 2.31 -12.66 -35.68
C VAL A 430 1.40 -12.78 -36.91
N SER A 431 1.84 -13.54 -37.91
CA SER A 431 1.08 -13.78 -39.15
C SER A 431 1.06 -15.27 -39.50
N PRO A 432 0.35 -16.12 -38.72
CA PRO A 432 0.34 -17.56 -38.97
C PRO A 432 -0.38 -17.91 -40.28
N ALA A 433 0.13 -18.91 -40.99
CA ALA A 433 -0.43 -19.37 -42.26
C ALA A 433 -1.64 -20.31 -42.09
N GLN A 434 -1.74 -20.97 -40.92
CA GLN A 434 -2.79 -21.89 -40.54
C GLN A 434 -3.24 -21.58 -39.11
N THR A 435 -4.37 -22.14 -38.68
CA THR A 435 -4.81 -22.02 -37.29
C THR A 435 -3.73 -22.55 -36.34
N THR A 436 -3.24 -21.69 -35.45
CA THR A 436 -2.09 -21.98 -34.58
C THR A 436 -2.45 -21.74 -33.12
N LEU A 437 -2.15 -22.72 -32.26
CA LEU A 437 -2.20 -22.59 -30.81
C LEU A 437 -0.83 -22.12 -30.33
N TYR A 438 -0.78 -20.92 -29.75
CA TYR A 438 0.41 -20.38 -29.11
C TYR A 438 0.44 -20.73 -27.64
N THR A 439 1.61 -21.15 -27.15
CA THR A 439 1.91 -21.40 -25.73
C THR A 439 2.95 -20.40 -25.26
N LEU A 440 2.60 -19.60 -24.25
CA LEU A 440 3.51 -18.74 -23.53
C LEU A 440 4.06 -19.49 -22.32
N THR A 441 5.38 -19.47 -22.14
CA THR A 441 6.08 -20.02 -20.98
C THR A 441 6.76 -18.88 -20.23
N ALA A 442 6.34 -18.63 -19.00
CA ALA A 442 6.99 -17.70 -18.09
C ALA A 442 7.86 -18.49 -17.09
N THR A 443 9.10 -18.06 -16.88
CA THR A 443 10.03 -18.68 -15.94
C THR A 443 10.47 -17.64 -14.91
N GLY A 444 10.56 -18.05 -13.65
CA GLY A 444 10.96 -17.22 -12.52
C GLY A 444 11.62 -18.05 -11.42
N PRO A 445 11.97 -17.42 -10.28
CA PRO A 445 12.67 -18.10 -9.18
C PRO A 445 11.91 -19.28 -8.58
N SER A 446 10.58 -19.27 -8.68
CA SER A 446 9.67 -20.32 -8.19
C SER A 446 9.38 -21.43 -9.21
N GLY A 447 9.93 -21.38 -10.43
CA GLY A 447 9.76 -22.41 -11.45
C GLY A 447 9.31 -21.85 -12.81
N SER A 448 8.45 -22.58 -13.53
CA SER A 448 7.86 -22.14 -14.80
C SER A 448 6.36 -22.38 -14.81
N VAL A 449 5.62 -21.45 -15.42
CA VAL A 449 4.17 -21.54 -15.65
C VAL A 449 3.85 -21.28 -17.12
N THR A 450 2.73 -21.80 -17.61
CA THR A 450 2.33 -21.68 -19.03
C THR A 450 0.90 -21.18 -19.21
N ALA A 451 0.65 -20.50 -20.33
CA ALA A 451 -0.68 -20.07 -20.77
C ALA A 451 -0.82 -20.26 -22.29
N GLN A 452 -2.05 -20.41 -22.78
CA GLN A 452 -2.31 -20.67 -24.20
C GLN A 452 -3.33 -19.73 -24.82
N THR A 453 -3.17 -19.43 -26.10
CA THR A 453 -4.14 -18.69 -26.91
C THR A 453 -4.14 -19.18 -28.36
N THR A 454 -5.26 -19.08 -29.07
CA THR A 454 -5.42 -19.65 -30.42
C THR A 454 -5.70 -18.56 -31.44
N VAL A 455 -4.94 -18.56 -32.53
CA VAL A 455 -5.23 -17.76 -33.73
C VAL A 455 -5.91 -18.64 -34.75
N THR A 456 -7.15 -18.32 -35.10
CA THR A 456 -7.89 -19.03 -36.15
C THR A 456 -7.60 -18.40 -37.51
N VAL A 457 -7.17 -19.20 -38.49
CA VAL A 457 -6.88 -18.71 -39.85
C VAL A 457 -7.88 -19.29 -40.83
N SER A 458 -8.62 -18.41 -41.51
CA SER A 458 -9.55 -18.79 -42.58
C SER A 458 -8.93 -18.54 -43.96
N PRO A 459 -9.19 -19.41 -44.95
CA PRO A 459 -8.72 -19.17 -46.32
C PRO A 459 -9.41 -17.95 -46.94
N PRO A 460 -8.78 -17.27 -47.91
CA PRO A 460 -9.40 -16.17 -48.64
C PRO A 460 -10.63 -16.67 -49.41
N LEU A 461 -11.70 -15.87 -49.46
CA LEU A 461 -12.88 -16.20 -50.25
C LEU A 461 -12.50 -16.40 -51.74
N PRO A 462 -13.06 -17.41 -52.43
CA PRO A 462 -12.81 -17.62 -53.86
C PRO A 462 -13.19 -16.36 -54.66
N ARG A 463 -12.27 -15.85 -55.49
CA ARG A 463 -12.61 -14.76 -56.42
C ARG A 463 -13.68 -15.28 -57.38
N ARG A 464 -14.87 -14.65 -57.36
CA ARG A 464 -15.91 -14.88 -58.38
C ARG A 464 -15.28 -14.62 -59.75
N ARG A 465 -15.13 -15.66 -60.58
CA ARG A 465 -14.78 -15.46 -61.99
C ARG A 465 -15.91 -14.66 -62.63
N ALA A 466 -15.60 -13.48 -63.15
CA ALA A 466 -16.51 -12.80 -64.07
C ALA A 466 -16.78 -13.75 -65.25
N ALA A 467 -18.06 -14.01 -65.53
CA ALA A 467 -18.45 -14.72 -66.73
C ALA A 467 -17.91 -13.92 -67.92
N LYS A 468 -17.07 -14.55 -68.74
CA LYS A 468 -16.59 -13.96 -69.99
C LYS A 468 -17.81 -13.91 -70.94
N PRO A 469 -18.13 -12.74 -71.53
CA PRO A 469 -19.26 -12.58 -72.43
C PRO A 469 -19.13 -13.43 -73.69
#